data_AF-A0A9Q9US65-F1
#
_entry.id   AF-A0A9Q9US65-F1
#
_cell.length_a   1.000
_cell.length_b   1.000
_cell.length_c   1.000
_cell.angle_alpha   90.00
_cell.angle_beta   90.00
_cell.angle_gamma   90.00
#
_symmetry.space_group_name_H-M   'P 1'
#
loop_
_entity.id
_entity.type
_entity.pdbx_description
1 polymer ?
#
loop_
_entity_poly.entity_id
_entity_poly.type
_entity_poly.pdbx_seq_one_letter_code
_entity_poly.pdbx_strand_id
1 'polypeptide(L)'
;MRVVVTMTRTVLPMIRQMIDALSMTGRARVPGIVLLLACGSVVAGEQPIPADAEPECHAVHVDRAITLSGRFAVDYDDDTIGPDVWFEEDAASAKRLPDRSQRAGVIVFTNQEDARRGLRLPAAQPRGVCRLDGRATLVIRDLDTACPGLETPDSARLVKVVTAGPPARQACNATAP
;
A
#
# COMPACT_ATOMS: atom_id res chain seq x y z
N MET A 1 3.28 13.48 38.29
CA MET A 1 2.50 14.42 37.47
C MET A 1 2.34 13.81 36.08
N ARG A 2 1.11 13.49 35.67
CA ARG A 2 0.79 12.99 34.33
C ARG A 2 -0.22 13.95 33.73
N VAL A 3 0.19 14.67 32.70
CA VAL A 3 -0.68 15.56 31.93
C VAL A 3 -1.29 14.71 30.82
N VAL A 4 -2.59 14.47 30.90
CA VAL A 4 -3.38 13.84 29.83
C VAL A 4 -3.91 14.99 28.98
N VAL A 5 -3.43 15.10 27.74
CA VAL A 5 -3.95 16.06 26.77
C VAL A 5 -4.99 15.34 25.91
N THR A 6 -6.26 15.63 26.17
CA THR A 6 -7.40 15.18 25.36
C THR A 6 -7.49 16.08 24.12
N MET A 7 -7.24 15.54 22.92
CA MET A 7 -7.52 16.26 21.68
C MET A 7 -8.92 15.92 21.17
N THR A 8 -9.80 16.90 21.26
CA THR A 8 -11.16 16.90 20.69
C THR A 8 -11.12 16.91 19.17
N ARG A 9 -11.84 15.95 18.56
CA ARG A 9 -12.02 15.78 17.11
C ARG A 9 -12.95 16.88 16.58
N THR A 10 -12.43 17.82 15.80
CA THR A 10 -13.24 18.82 15.08
C THR A 10 -13.73 18.21 13.77
N VAL A 11 -15.04 17.99 13.65
CA VAL A 11 -15.71 17.57 12.43
C VAL A 11 -15.91 18.80 11.52
N LEU A 12 -15.45 18.72 10.27
CA LEU A 12 -15.77 19.68 9.21
C LEU A 12 -16.80 19.07 8.24
N PRO A 13 -17.89 19.79 7.88
CA PRO A 13 -18.94 19.29 6.98
C PRO A 13 -18.78 19.78 5.53
N MET A 14 -19.45 19.06 4.63
CA MET A 14 -19.84 19.42 3.24
C MET A 14 -18.68 19.56 2.24
N ILE A 15 -18.75 18.93 1.06
CA ILE A 15 -19.58 19.38 -0.07
C ILE A 15 -19.98 18.16 -0.93
N ARG A 16 -21.30 18.02 -1.13
CA ARG A 16 -21.95 17.08 -2.04
C ARG A 16 -22.25 17.87 -3.32
N GLN A 17 -21.70 17.48 -4.48
CA GLN A 17 -22.11 18.04 -5.77
C GLN A 17 -22.91 17.02 -6.58
N MET A 18 -24.03 17.52 -7.06
CA MET A 18 -25.09 16.93 -7.86
C MET A 18 -24.63 16.74 -9.31
N ILE A 19 -25.12 15.68 -9.96
CA ILE A 19 -25.52 15.73 -11.37
C ILE A 19 -26.88 15.05 -11.47
N ASP A 20 -27.92 15.89 -11.60
CA ASP A 20 -29.21 15.51 -12.14
C ASP A 20 -29.16 15.65 -13.66
N ALA A 21 -29.68 14.66 -14.37
CA ALA A 21 -30.20 14.86 -15.72
C ALA A 21 -31.46 14.02 -15.90
N LEU A 22 -32.59 14.75 -15.95
CA LEU A 22 -33.95 14.29 -16.15
C LEU A 22 -34.15 13.53 -17.46
N SER A 23 -35.15 12.64 -17.46
CA SER A 23 -36.22 12.71 -18.47
C SER A 23 -37.51 12.04 -17.98
N MET A 24 -38.58 12.85 -17.97
CA MET A 24 -39.99 12.48 -17.83
C MET A 24 -40.39 11.48 -18.94
N THR A 25 -41.43 10.65 -18.88
CA THR A 25 -42.85 10.93 -18.62
C THR A 25 -43.60 9.59 -18.77
N GLY A 26 -44.62 9.29 -17.96
CA GLY A 26 -45.49 8.14 -18.25
C GLY A 26 -46.48 7.81 -17.13
N ARG A 27 -47.65 8.46 -17.16
CA ARG A 27 -48.79 8.27 -16.24
C ARG A 27 -49.45 6.89 -16.38
N ALA A 28 -49.85 6.29 -15.26
CA ALA A 28 -51.15 5.63 -15.11
C ALA A 28 -51.53 5.49 -13.61
N ARG A 29 -52.74 5.92 -13.26
CA ARG A 29 -53.40 5.76 -11.95
C ARG A 29 -54.29 4.51 -11.99
N VAL A 30 -54.53 3.87 -10.83
CA VAL A 30 -55.85 3.50 -10.22
C VAL A 30 -55.62 2.43 -9.11
N PRO A 31 -56.46 2.39 -8.05
CA PRO A 31 -56.08 2.01 -6.68
C PRO A 31 -56.65 0.65 -6.22
N GLY A 32 -56.25 0.17 -5.03
CA GLY A 32 -56.93 -0.96 -4.40
C GLY A 32 -56.32 -1.51 -3.09
N ILE A 33 -56.97 -1.13 -1.99
CA ILE A 33 -57.26 -1.95 -0.79
C ILE A 33 -56.14 -2.23 0.23
N VAL A 34 -56.38 -1.63 1.39
CA VAL A 34 -55.83 -1.88 2.73
C VAL A 34 -56.21 -3.28 3.21
N LEU A 35 -55.26 -4.08 3.71
CA LEU A 35 -55.53 -5.01 4.81
C LEU A 35 -54.35 -5.10 5.79
N LEU A 36 -54.74 -5.17 7.05
CA LEU A 36 -53.98 -4.95 8.27
C LEU A 36 -53.27 -6.21 8.81
N LEU A 37 -52.22 -5.95 9.58
CA LEU A 37 -51.82 -6.63 10.82
C LEU A 37 -51.38 -8.11 10.76
N ALA A 38 -50.07 -8.31 10.93
CA ALA A 38 -49.55 -9.23 11.94
C ALA A 38 -48.21 -8.70 12.47
N CYS A 39 -48.27 -8.10 13.66
CA CYS A 39 -47.10 -7.75 14.46
C CYS A 39 -46.41 -9.05 14.93
N GLY A 40 -45.32 -9.41 14.28
CA GLY A 40 -44.32 -10.33 14.83
C GLY A 40 -43.05 -9.54 15.10
N SER A 41 -42.82 -9.17 16.36
CA SER A 41 -41.60 -8.52 16.82
C SER A 41 -40.44 -9.52 16.75
N VAL A 42 -39.85 -9.69 15.57
CA VAL A 42 -38.50 -10.24 15.50
C VAL A 42 -37.59 -9.15 16.02
N VAL A 43 -37.28 -9.22 17.32
CA VAL A 43 -36.13 -8.53 17.89
C VAL A 43 -34.93 -9.18 17.23
N ALA A 44 -34.57 -8.69 16.04
CA ALA A 44 -33.24 -8.84 15.51
C ALA A 44 -32.37 -8.09 16.53
N GLY A 45 -31.74 -8.84 17.43
CA GLY A 45 -30.67 -8.32 18.25
C GLY A 45 -29.64 -7.77 17.29
N GLU A 46 -29.62 -6.44 17.15
CA GLU A 46 -28.58 -5.72 16.45
C GLU A 46 -27.30 -6.01 17.24
N GLN A 47 -26.57 -7.05 16.85
CA GLN A 47 -25.24 -7.28 17.39
C GLN A 47 -24.45 -6.02 17.06
N PRO A 48 -23.95 -5.28 18.06
CA PRO A 48 -23.08 -4.16 17.76
C PRO A 48 -21.86 -4.74 17.07
N ILE A 49 -21.72 -4.46 15.77
CA ILE A 49 -20.44 -4.62 15.09
C ILE A 49 -19.49 -3.74 15.88
N PRO A 50 -18.47 -4.28 16.57
CA PRO A 50 -17.54 -3.44 17.28
C PRO A 50 -16.91 -2.51 16.26
N ALA A 51 -17.19 -1.21 16.40
CA ALA A 51 -16.76 -0.17 15.46
C ALA A 51 -15.23 0.05 15.45
N ASP A 52 -14.50 -0.75 16.26
CA ASP A 52 -13.05 -0.71 16.47
C ASP A 52 -12.39 -2.09 16.28
N ALA A 53 -12.99 -2.98 15.48
CA ALA A 53 -12.21 -4.10 14.95
C ALA A 53 -11.25 -3.57 13.87
N GLU A 54 -10.16 -2.94 14.31
CA GLU A 54 -8.99 -2.72 13.47
C GLU A 54 -8.70 -4.07 12.79
N PRO A 55 -8.59 -4.13 11.45
CA PRO A 55 -8.27 -5.39 10.80
C PRO A 55 -6.98 -5.92 11.44
N GLU A 56 -7.07 -7.09 12.05
CA GLU A 56 -5.90 -7.75 12.65
C GLU A 56 -4.92 -8.03 11.53
N CYS A 57 -3.93 -7.16 11.39
CA CYS A 57 -2.83 -7.39 10.48
C CYS A 57 -1.85 -8.35 11.16
N HIS A 58 -1.43 -9.37 10.41
CA HIS A 58 -0.42 -10.30 10.85
C HIS A 58 0.78 -10.24 9.91
N ALA A 59 1.97 -10.05 10.47
CA ALA A 59 3.22 -10.23 9.74
C ALA A 59 3.32 -11.68 9.24
N VAL A 60 3.66 -11.86 7.97
CA VAL A 60 3.75 -13.16 7.31
C VAL A 60 5.19 -13.38 6.85
N HIS A 61 5.71 -14.57 7.14
CA HIS A 61 6.97 -15.05 6.57
C HIS A 61 6.70 -15.99 5.39
N VAL A 62 7.40 -15.77 4.28
CA VAL A 62 7.32 -16.58 3.07
C VAL A 62 8.70 -17.12 2.69
N ASP A 63 8.99 -18.34 3.12
CA ASP A 63 10.23 -19.09 2.80
C ASP A 63 10.11 -19.82 1.46
N ARG A 64 10.01 -19.06 0.36
CA ARG A 64 10.17 -19.63 -0.99
C ARG A 64 10.73 -18.61 -1.96
N ALA A 65 11.30 -19.09 -3.05
CA ALA A 65 11.74 -18.24 -4.13
C ALA A 65 10.55 -17.66 -4.91
N ILE A 66 10.54 -16.35 -5.15
CA ILE A 66 9.48 -15.64 -5.88
C ILE A 66 10.12 -14.75 -6.93
N THR A 67 9.71 -14.91 -8.19
CA THR A 67 10.10 -14.00 -9.27
C THR A 67 9.15 -12.81 -9.30
N LEU A 68 9.70 -11.60 -9.20
CA LEU A 68 8.97 -10.33 -9.23
C LEU A 68 9.53 -9.41 -10.30
N SER A 69 8.65 -8.68 -10.96
CA SER A 69 8.97 -7.53 -11.79
C SER A 69 8.50 -6.26 -11.08
N GLY A 70 9.22 -5.16 -11.25
CA GLY A 70 8.94 -3.93 -10.51
C GLY A 70 9.96 -2.84 -10.72
N ARG A 71 9.95 -1.88 -9.80
CA ARG A 71 10.91 -0.77 -9.74
C ARG A 71 11.84 -0.95 -8.57
N PHE A 72 13.13 -0.69 -8.78
CA PHE A 72 14.08 -0.55 -7.68
C PHE A 72 14.48 0.91 -7.57
N ALA A 73 14.86 1.35 -6.37
CA ALA A 73 15.62 2.57 -6.21
C ALA A 73 16.54 2.54 -4.99
N VAL A 74 17.43 3.52 -4.97
CA VAL A 74 18.16 4.00 -3.79
C VAL A 74 17.93 5.49 -3.75
N ASP A 75 17.44 5.97 -2.62
CA ASP A 75 17.31 7.39 -2.32
C ASP A 75 18.35 7.76 -1.27
N TYR A 76 19.28 8.65 -1.60
CA TYR A 76 20.38 9.01 -0.73
C TYR A 76 20.03 10.13 0.25
N ASP A 77 18.87 10.77 0.06
CA ASP A 77 18.37 11.90 0.85
C ASP A 77 17.13 11.53 1.68
N ASP A 78 16.73 10.24 1.67
CA ASP A 78 15.58 9.74 2.42
C ASP A 78 15.99 9.38 3.87
N ASP A 79 15.44 10.13 4.83
CA ASP A 79 15.75 9.95 6.26
C ASP A 79 15.08 8.71 6.88
N THR A 80 14.12 8.08 6.19
CA THR A 80 13.31 6.97 6.74
C THR A 80 13.91 5.61 6.38
N ILE A 81 14.16 5.38 5.10
CA ILE A 81 14.72 4.12 4.58
C ILE A 81 16.24 4.23 4.43
N GLY A 82 16.79 5.45 4.44
CA GLY A 82 18.22 5.67 4.25
C GLY A 82 18.67 5.25 2.85
N PRO A 83 19.99 5.04 2.66
CA PRO A 83 20.56 4.71 1.36
C PRO A 83 20.27 3.27 0.92
N ASP A 84 19.34 2.55 1.55
CA ASP A 84 19.06 1.16 1.24
C ASP A 84 18.39 0.99 -0.12
N VAL A 85 18.72 -0.13 -0.76
CA VAL A 85 18.08 -0.56 -2.00
C VAL A 85 16.70 -1.11 -1.64
N TRP A 86 15.68 -0.44 -2.15
CA TRP A 86 14.30 -0.87 -2.06
C TRP A 86 13.73 -1.27 -3.41
N PHE A 87 12.65 -2.04 -3.37
CA PHE A 87 11.94 -2.55 -4.52
C PHE A 87 10.44 -2.49 -4.29
N GLU A 88 9.72 -2.01 -5.31
CA GLU A 88 8.26 -2.01 -5.36
C GLU A 88 7.83 -2.89 -6.53
N GLU A 89 7.06 -3.94 -6.25
CA GLU A 89 6.57 -4.84 -7.27
C GLU A 89 5.47 -4.20 -8.14
N ASP A 90 5.39 -4.63 -9.40
CA ASP A 90 4.27 -4.28 -10.27
C ASP A 90 2.98 -5.04 -9.90
N ALA A 91 1.85 -4.59 -10.44
CA ALA A 91 0.54 -5.16 -10.14
C ALA A 91 0.40 -6.65 -10.52
N ALA A 92 1.16 -7.14 -11.50
CA ALA A 92 1.13 -8.55 -11.87
C ALA A 92 1.89 -9.41 -10.86
N SER A 93 3.02 -8.90 -10.37
CA SER A 93 3.89 -9.52 -9.38
C SER A 93 3.29 -9.46 -7.98
N ALA A 94 2.57 -8.39 -7.64
CA ALA A 94 1.84 -8.24 -6.38
C ALA A 94 0.89 -9.40 -6.09
N LYS A 95 0.27 -9.99 -7.12
CA LYS A 95 -0.63 -11.16 -7.01
C LYS A 95 0.07 -12.45 -6.53
N ARG A 96 1.40 -12.46 -6.50
CA ARG A 96 2.23 -13.60 -6.05
C ARG A 96 2.62 -13.48 -4.57
N LEU A 97 2.36 -12.32 -3.98
CA LEU A 97 2.71 -11.95 -2.61
C LEU A 97 1.45 -11.98 -1.73
N PRO A 98 1.61 -11.96 -0.39
CA PRO A 98 0.51 -11.66 0.51
C PRO A 98 -0.21 -10.35 0.10
N ASP A 99 -1.50 -10.27 0.41
CA ASP A 99 -2.33 -9.14 0.02
C ASP A 99 -1.67 -7.82 0.42
N ARG A 100 -1.64 -6.87 -0.52
CA ARG A 100 -1.04 -5.55 -0.32
C ARG A 100 -1.79 -4.76 0.76
N SER A 101 -3.05 -5.07 1.01
CA SER A 101 -3.79 -4.50 2.15
C SER A 101 -3.28 -4.98 3.52
N GLN A 102 -2.44 -6.01 3.55
CA GLN A 102 -1.91 -6.65 4.76
C GLN A 102 -0.39 -6.47 4.91
N ARG A 103 0.23 -5.64 4.06
CA ARG A 103 1.68 -5.39 4.12
C ARG A 103 2.09 -3.98 3.76
N ALA A 104 3.31 -3.58 4.11
CA ALA A 104 3.85 -2.25 3.82
C ALA A 104 3.96 -1.98 2.31
N GLY A 105 4.25 -3.01 1.50
CA GLY A 105 4.22 -2.94 0.04
C GLY A 105 5.51 -2.43 -0.61
N VAL A 106 6.48 -1.96 0.18
CA VAL A 106 7.86 -1.68 -0.26
C VAL A 106 8.76 -2.73 0.37
N ILE A 107 9.61 -3.36 -0.45
CA ILE A 107 10.54 -4.40 -0.02
C ILE A 107 11.95 -3.82 0.07
N VAL A 108 12.57 -3.87 1.24
CA VAL A 108 13.99 -3.55 1.44
C VAL A 108 14.81 -4.84 1.44
N PHE A 109 15.92 -4.86 0.70
CA PHE A 109 16.75 -6.08 0.61
C PHE A 109 17.61 -6.29 1.86
N THR A 110 17.64 -7.50 2.40
CA THR A 110 18.48 -7.82 3.58
C THR A 110 19.96 -7.97 3.21
N ASN A 111 20.27 -8.34 1.97
CA ASN A 111 21.63 -8.43 1.43
C ASN A 111 21.97 -7.26 0.50
N GLN A 112 22.06 -6.06 1.09
CA GLN A 112 22.25 -4.78 0.40
C GLN A 112 23.44 -4.77 -0.59
N GLU A 113 24.58 -5.36 -0.23
CA GLU A 113 25.75 -5.42 -1.13
C GLU A 113 25.48 -6.22 -2.41
N ASP A 114 24.80 -7.36 -2.27
CA ASP A 114 24.41 -8.19 -3.41
C ASP A 114 23.37 -7.49 -4.27
N ALA A 115 22.42 -6.78 -3.64
CA ALA A 115 21.42 -5.98 -4.32
C ALA A 115 22.05 -4.86 -5.15
N ARG A 116 22.96 -4.10 -4.55
CA ARG A 116 23.71 -3.05 -5.25
C ARG A 116 24.47 -3.61 -6.45
N ARG A 117 25.21 -4.69 -6.24
CA ARG A 117 26.00 -5.33 -7.30
C ARG A 117 25.13 -5.86 -8.43
N GLY A 118 24.05 -6.57 -8.09
CA GLY A 118 23.13 -7.17 -9.07
C GLY A 118 22.40 -6.13 -9.92
N LEU A 119 21.99 -5.02 -9.32
CA LEU A 119 21.29 -3.92 -9.98
C LEU A 119 22.23 -2.87 -10.60
N ARG A 120 23.54 -3.12 -10.56
CA ARG A 120 24.58 -2.22 -11.11
C ARG A 120 24.53 -0.82 -10.49
N LEU A 121 24.20 -0.75 -9.21
CA LEU A 121 24.21 0.47 -8.42
C LEU A 121 25.65 0.73 -7.93
N PRO A 122 26.08 2.00 -7.88
CA PRO A 122 27.38 2.37 -7.35
C PRO A 122 27.44 2.13 -5.83
N ALA A 123 28.62 1.76 -5.35
CA ALA A 123 28.87 1.50 -3.92
C ALA A 123 28.77 2.77 -3.05
N ALA A 124 29.00 3.95 -3.64
CA ALA A 124 28.88 5.25 -3.00
C ALA A 124 27.98 6.17 -3.84
N GLN A 125 27.36 7.15 -3.18
CA GLN A 125 26.55 8.17 -3.84
C GLN A 125 27.36 8.92 -4.92
N PRO A 126 26.91 8.94 -6.18
CA PRO A 126 27.54 9.76 -7.20
C PRO A 126 27.34 11.26 -6.90
N ARG A 127 28.37 12.07 -7.19
CA ARG A 127 28.28 13.53 -7.00
C ARG A 127 27.09 14.13 -7.75
N GLY A 128 26.29 14.93 -7.04
CA GLY A 128 25.11 15.61 -7.59
C GLY A 128 23.91 14.72 -7.86
N VAL A 129 23.95 13.43 -7.48
CA VAL A 129 22.84 12.48 -7.66
C VAL A 129 22.23 12.17 -6.30
N CYS A 130 20.94 12.44 -6.12
CA CYS A 130 20.22 12.14 -4.88
C CYS A 130 19.40 10.85 -4.98
N ARG A 131 19.07 10.40 -6.20
CA ARG A 131 18.35 9.14 -6.37
C ARG A 131 18.80 8.38 -7.61
N LEU A 132 18.83 7.06 -7.48
CA LEU A 132 19.01 6.12 -8.57
C LEU A 132 17.80 5.21 -8.62
N ASP A 133 17.12 5.11 -9.75
CA ASP A 133 15.97 4.22 -9.90
C ASP A 133 15.93 3.51 -11.25
N GLY A 134 15.22 2.40 -11.33
CA GLY A 134 15.09 1.65 -12.56
C GLY A 134 14.02 0.58 -12.49
N ARG A 135 13.95 -0.24 -13.54
CA ARG A 135 13.08 -1.43 -13.57
C ARG A 135 13.93 -2.69 -13.58
N ALA A 136 13.44 -3.71 -12.89
CA ALA A 136 14.07 -5.01 -12.85
C ALA A 136 13.04 -6.14 -12.76
N THR A 137 13.43 -7.30 -13.27
CA THR A 137 12.86 -8.60 -12.90
C THR A 137 13.90 -9.32 -12.05
N LEU A 138 13.50 -9.78 -10.88
CA LEU A 138 14.38 -10.38 -9.89
C LEU A 138 13.73 -11.58 -9.21
N VAL A 139 14.55 -12.36 -8.53
CA VAL A 139 14.12 -13.47 -7.69
C VAL A 139 14.47 -13.11 -6.25
N ILE A 140 13.47 -13.09 -5.38
CA ILE A 140 13.64 -12.94 -3.93
C ILE A 140 13.40 -14.28 -3.23
N ARG A 141 13.82 -14.37 -1.97
CA ARG A 141 13.43 -15.40 -1.01
C ARG A 141 13.30 -14.77 0.38
N ASP A 142 12.74 -15.51 1.32
CA ASP A 142 12.71 -15.15 2.74
C ASP A 142 12.03 -13.79 2.93
N LEU A 143 10.81 -13.67 2.38
CA LEU A 143 10.04 -12.44 2.48
C LEU A 143 9.35 -12.37 3.84
N ASP A 144 9.66 -11.33 4.60
CA ASP A 144 8.97 -10.95 5.83
C ASP A 144 8.11 -9.71 5.55
N THR A 145 6.81 -9.80 5.81
CA THR A 145 5.89 -8.66 5.63
C THR A 145 5.72 -7.87 6.93
N ALA A 146 5.68 -6.55 6.81
CA ALA A 146 5.36 -5.64 7.90
C ALA A 146 3.93 -5.12 7.75
N CYS A 147 3.23 -4.90 8.87
CA CYS A 147 1.85 -4.42 8.80
C CYS A 147 1.75 -3.01 8.19
N PRO A 148 0.68 -2.72 7.43
CA PRO A 148 0.45 -1.40 6.89
C PRO A 148 0.40 -0.34 7.99
N GLY A 149 0.91 0.85 7.70
CA GLY A 149 0.91 1.98 8.63
C GLY A 149 2.01 1.95 9.69
N LEU A 150 2.82 0.89 9.75
CA LEU A 150 4.07 0.89 10.48
C LEU A 150 5.18 1.54 9.64
N GLU A 151 6.17 2.15 10.30
CA GLU A 151 7.35 2.73 9.64
C GLU A 151 8.31 1.65 9.10
N THR A 152 8.05 0.37 9.39
CA THR A 152 8.89 -0.75 8.95
C THR A 152 8.45 -1.25 7.57
N PRO A 153 9.37 -1.38 6.59
CA PRO A 153 9.06 -1.93 5.28
C PRO A 153 8.95 -3.47 5.32
N ASP A 154 8.45 -4.06 4.22
CA ASP A 154 8.66 -5.49 3.98
C ASP A 154 10.17 -5.73 3.77
N SER A 155 10.66 -6.94 4.07
CA SER A 155 12.06 -7.27 3.84
C SER A 155 12.23 -8.62 3.15
N ALA A 156 13.23 -8.74 2.29
CA ALA A 156 13.51 -10.00 1.61
C ALA A 156 14.98 -10.12 1.20
N ARG A 157 15.44 -11.36 0.99
CA ARG A 157 16.76 -11.60 0.42
C ARG A 157 16.70 -11.61 -1.11
N LEU A 158 17.54 -10.81 -1.76
CA LEU A 158 17.72 -10.89 -3.22
C LEU A 158 18.55 -12.12 -3.57
N VAL A 159 17.97 -13.03 -4.36
CA VAL A 159 18.66 -14.25 -4.84
C VAL A 159 19.34 -14.02 -6.18
N LYS A 160 18.64 -13.38 -7.12
CA LYS A 160 19.14 -13.16 -8.48
C LYS A 160 18.43 -11.99 -9.16
N VAL A 161 19.18 -11.21 -9.95
CA VAL A 161 18.60 -10.30 -10.94
C VAL A 161 18.46 -11.06 -12.26
N VAL A 162 17.23 -11.18 -12.76
CA VAL A 162 16.93 -11.84 -14.05
C VAL A 162 17.19 -10.84 -15.19
N THR A 163 16.63 -9.63 -15.06
CA THR A 163 16.84 -8.51 -15.97
C THR A 163 16.84 -7.21 -15.19
N ALA A 164 17.66 -6.25 -15.60
CA ALA A 164 17.61 -4.89 -15.08
C ALA A 164 18.13 -3.92 -16.16
N GLY A 165 17.44 -2.80 -16.32
CA GLY A 165 17.96 -1.67 -17.10
C GLY A 165 19.06 -0.93 -16.34
N PRO A 166 19.87 -0.08 -17.01
CA PRO A 166 20.76 0.83 -16.30
C PRO A 166 19.94 1.78 -15.41
N PRO A 167 20.37 2.07 -14.17
CA PRO A 167 19.65 2.98 -13.30
C PRO A 167 19.66 4.40 -13.86
N ALA A 168 18.48 5.02 -13.89
CA ALA A 168 18.33 6.44 -14.15
C ALA A 168 18.88 7.24 -12.97
N ARG A 169 19.49 8.40 -13.26
CA ARG A 169 20.06 9.29 -12.25
C ARG A 169 19.14 10.48 -12.08
N GLN A 170 18.76 10.77 -10.84
CA GLN A 170 18.03 11.98 -10.50
C GLN A 170 18.96 12.91 -9.72
N ALA A 171 19.04 14.16 -10.20
CA ALA A 171 19.85 15.19 -9.56
C ALA A 171 19.23 15.62 -8.22
N CYS A 172 20.07 16.03 -7.28
CA CYS A 172 19.61 16.70 -6.07
C CYS A 172 18.86 18.00 -6.46
N ASN A 173 17.67 18.22 -5.90
CA ASN A 173 16.74 19.31 -6.26
C ASN A 173 16.02 19.18 -7.61
N ALA A 174 15.97 17.98 -8.20
CA ALA A 174 15.01 17.73 -9.27
C ALA A 174 13.60 17.74 -8.68
N THR A 175 12.81 18.80 -8.93
CA THR A 175 11.39 18.79 -8.59
C THR A 175 10.73 17.63 -9.32
N ALA A 176 10.20 16.66 -8.58
CA ALA A 176 9.39 15.60 -9.16
C ALA A 176 8.22 16.25 -9.94
N PRO A 177 7.95 15.83 -11.19
CA PRO A 177 6.89 16.41 -12.01
C PRO A 177 5.49 16.18 -11.43
#